data_AF-A0A7Y9N1V1-F1
#
_entry.id   AF-A0A7Y9N1V1-F1
#
_cell.length_a   1.000
_cell.length_b   1.000
_cell.length_c   1.000
_cell.angle_alpha   90.00
_cell.angle_beta   90.00
_cell.angle_gamma   90.00
#
_symmetry.space_group_name_H-M   'P 1'
#
loop_
_entity.id
_entity.type
_entity.pdbx_description
1 polymer ?
#
loop_
_entity_poly.entity_id
_entity_poly.type
_entity_poly.pdbx_seq_one_letter_code
_entity_poly.pdbx_strand_id
1 'polypeptide(L)'
;MGFDLVDVRGFQMAARDPFLEALIAIVSEPNGLSTAQHAYEAARDWWDEHSQGPTPAELLDAMFEPHDWLTVIADKERSRGDQEAHLQLLRDWLLLYWCRTGAISFTAGAGEVVRPGSLALAQPASRRVDQVDVGV
;
A
#
# COMPACT_ATOMS: atom_id res chain seq x y z
N MET A 1 27.60 33.56 3.09
CA MET A 1 27.08 32.18 3.10
C MET A 1 25.74 32.22 2.40
N GLY A 2 25.70 31.80 1.14
CA GLY A 2 24.46 31.78 0.37
C GLY A 2 23.61 30.61 0.81
N PHE A 3 22.35 30.86 1.13
CA PHE A 3 21.34 29.81 1.14
C PHE A 3 21.24 29.34 -0.29
N ASP A 4 21.73 28.13 -0.56
CA ASP A 4 21.48 27.46 -1.83
C ASP A 4 19.97 27.30 -1.90
N LEU A 5 19.36 28.11 -2.76
CA LEU A 5 17.95 28.01 -3.10
C LEU A 5 17.77 26.60 -3.60
N VAL A 6 17.15 25.75 -2.77
CA VAL A 6 16.59 24.46 -3.20
C VAL A 6 15.97 24.71 -4.55
N ASP A 7 16.51 24.07 -5.59
CA ASP A 7 16.11 24.32 -6.96
C ASP A 7 14.61 24.07 -7.07
N VAL A 8 13.86 25.17 -7.02
CA VAL A 8 12.40 25.13 -7.03
C VAL A 8 11.94 24.60 -8.39
N ARG A 9 12.78 24.61 -9.43
CA ARG A 9 12.47 23.95 -10.71
C ARG A 9 12.62 22.43 -10.62
N GLY A 10 13.57 21.91 -9.83
CA GLY A 10 13.63 20.49 -9.48
C GLY A 10 12.40 20.03 -8.67
N PHE A 11 11.83 20.90 -7.84
CA PHE A 11 10.58 20.63 -7.10
C PHE A 11 9.30 20.88 -7.92
N GLN A 12 9.32 21.81 -8.89
CA GLN A 12 8.19 22.18 -9.76
C GLN A 12 8.07 21.33 -11.03
N MET A 13 9.00 20.41 -11.27
CA MET A 13 8.99 19.43 -12.38
C MET A 13 9.20 17.99 -11.90
N ALA A 14 8.78 17.65 -10.68
CA ALA A 14 8.36 16.27 -10.40
C ALA A 14 7.07 16.02 -11.21
N ALA A 15 7.25 15.88 -12.52
CA ALA A 15 6.23 15.61 -13.50
C ALA A 15 5.37 14.47 -13.00
N ARG A 16 4.05 14.60 -13.18
CA ARG A 16 3.03 13.55 -13.04
C ARG A 16 3.60 12.16 -13.30
N ASP A 17 4.11 11.53 -12.26
CA ASP A 17 4.75 10.23 -12.36
C ASP A 17 3.62 9.21 -12.37
N PRO A 18 3.40 8.48 -13.47
CA PRO A 18 2.22 7.63 -13.58
C PRO A 18 2.15 6.53 -12.51
N PHE A 19 3.30 6.02 -12.05
CA PHE A 19 3.36 4.99 -11.02
C PHE A 19 3.10 5.59 -9.64
N LEU A 20 3.65 6.77 -9.36
CA LEU A 20 3.36 7.49 -8.11
C LEU A 20 1.89 7.93 -8.04
N GLU A 21 1.33 8.42 -9.15
CA GLU A 21 -0.09 8.79 -9.23
C GLU A 21 -1.00 7.58 -9.00
N ALA A 22 -0.67 6.43 -9.60
CA ALA A 22 -1.38 5.19 -9.36
C ALA A 22 -1.31 4.75 -7.88
N LEU A 23 -0.11 4.79 -7.28
CA LEU A 23 0.06 4.49 -5.86
C LEU A 23 -0.79 5.41 -4.98
N ILE A 24 -0.71 6.73 -5.20
CA ILE A 24 -1.46 7.74 -4.46
C ILE A 24 -2.95 7.49 -4.60
N ALA A 25 -3.46 7.18 -5.80
CA ALA A 25 -4.88 6.90 -6.01
C ALA A 25 -5.38 5.69 -5.20
N ILE A 26 -4.54 4.66 -5.05
CA ILE A 26 -4.86 3.45 -4.28
C ILE A 26 -4.82 3.73 -2.77
N VAL A 27 -3.79 4.43 -2.27
CA VAL A 27 -3.58 4.59 -0.82
C VAL A 27 -4.23 5.84 -0.22
N SER A 28 -4.72 6.77 -1.05
CA SER A 28 -5.42 7.97 -0.57
C SER A 28 -6.77 7.60 0.02
N GLU A 29 -7.13 8.23 1.14
CA GLU A 29 -8.41 7.95 1.78
C GLU A 29 -9.60 8.46 0.96
N PRO A 30 -10.71 7.70 0.90
CA PRO A 30 -11.01 6.49 1.68
C PRO A 30 -10.51 5.17 1.07
N ASN A 31 -9.84 5.22 -0.09
CA ASN A 31 -9.41 4.03 -0.82
C ASN A 31 -8.32 3.25 -0.08
N GLY A 32 -7.44 3.94 0.63
CA GLY A 32 -6.40 3.31 1.46
C GLY A 32 -6.98 2.33 2.46
N LEU A 33 -7.99 2.75 3.23
CA LEU A 33 -8.67 1.88 4.19
C LEU A 33 -9.41 0.71 3.52
N SER A 34 -10.15 1.00 2.44
CA SER A 34 -10.92 -0.01 1.72
C SER A 34 -10.01 -1.08 1.10
N THR A 35 -8.90 -0.68 0.52
CA THR A 35 -7.93 -1.61 -0.10
C THR A 35 -7.20 -2.41 0.96
N ALA A 36 -6.90 -1.83 2.12
CA ALA A 36 -6.35 -2.57 3.25
C ALA A 36 -7.35 -3.62 3.78
N GLN A 37 -8.63 -3.26 3.92
CA GLN A 37 -9.67 -4.22 4.33
C GLN A 37 -9.80 -5.36 3.31
N HIS A 38 -9.85 -5.05 2.02
CA HIS A 38 -9.92 -6.07 0.98
C HIS A 38 -8.67 -6.97 0.97
N ALA A 39 -7.47 -6.42 1.21
CA ALA A 39 -6.25 -7.22 1.29
C ALA A 39 -6.30 -8.22 2.47
N TYR A 40 -6.87 -7.81 3.60
CA TYR A 40 -7.11 -8.71 4.73
C TYR A 40 -8.09 -9.83 4.36
N GLU A 41 -9.22 -9.49 3.73
CA GLU A 41 -10.26 -10.44 3.32
C GLU A 41 -9.71 -11.43 2.29
N ALA A 42 -9.03 -10.96 1.24
CA ALA A 42 -8.41 -11.80 0.22
C ALA A 42 -7.37 -12.76 0.80
N ALA A 43 -6.51 -12.27 1.70
CA ALA A 43 -5.54 -13.13 2.37
C ALA A 43 -6.23 -14.18 3.25
N ARG A 44 -7.27 -13.81 4.01
CA ARG A 44 -8.03 -14.74 4.86
C ARG A 44 -8.71 -15.82 4.01
N ASP A 45 -9.45 -15.41 2.99
CA ASP A 45 -10.23 -16.30 2.15
C ASP A 45 -9.31 -17.28 1.41
N TRP A 46 -8.12 -16.83 1.00
CA TRP A 46 -7.09 -17.74 0.45
C TRP A 46 -6.69 -18.83 1.43
N TRP A 47 -6.45 -18.49 2.71
CA TRP A 47 -6.09 -19.48 3.75
C TRP A 47 -7.24 -20.42 4.10
N ASP A 48 -8.49 -19.99 3.94
CA ASP A 48 -9.66 -20.84 4.13
C ASP A 48 -9.78 -21.89 3.01
N GLU A 49 -9.33 -21.54 1.80
CA GLU A 49 -9.38 -22.40 0.62
C GLU A 49 -8.11 -23.24 0.39
N HIS A 50 -6.95 -22.76 0.86
CA HIS A 50 -5.65 -23.34 0.56
C HIS A 50 -4.85 -23.71 1.81
N SER A 51 -4.11 -24.81 1.72
CA SER A 51 -3.20 -25.27 2.78
C SER A 51 -1.96 -24.38 2.96
N GLN A 52 -1.68 -23.49 2.02
CA GLN A 52 -0.57 -22.53 2.00
C GLN A 52 -1.10 -21.14 1.66
N GLY A 53 -0.46 -20.10 2.16
CA GLY A 53 -0.88 -18.73 1.94
C GLY A 53 -0.44 -18.22 0.58
N PRO A 54 -1.07 -17.12 0.12
CA PRO A 54 -0.68 -16.51 -1.13
C PRO A 54 0.71 -15.93 -1.00
N THR A 55 1.47 -16.02 -2.09
CA THR A 55 2.63 -15.18 -2.32
C THR A 55 2.21 -13.71 -2.49
N PRO A 56 3.13 -12.74 -2.33
CA PRO A 56 2.83 -11.34 -2.61
C PRO A 56 2.23 -11.09 -4.00
N ALA A 57 2.73 -11.79 -5.01
CA ALA A 57 2.21 -11.70 -6.37
C ALA A 57 0.77 -12.23 -6.47
N GLU A 58 0.50 -13.41 -5.92
CA GLU A 58 -0.85 -13.99 -5.91
C GLU A 58 -1.87 -13.14 -5.16
N LEU A 59 -1.47 -12.53 -4.04
CA LEU A 59 -2.35 -11.60 -3.32
C LEU A 59 -2.65 -10.36 -4.17
N LEU A 60 -1.64 -9.76 -4.80
CA LEU A 60 -1.82 -8.59 -5.65
C LEU A 60 -2.68 -8.89 -6.88
N ASP A 61 -2.52 -10.08 -7.45
CA ASP A 61 -3.33 -10.58 -8.56
C ASP A 61 -4.79 -10.76 -8.13
N ALA A 62 -5.06 -11.36 -6.95
CA ALA A 62 -6.41 -11.48 -6.40
C ALA A 62 -7.06 -10.12 -6.07
N MET A 63 -6.25 -9.10 -5.78
CA MET A 63 -6.70 -7.78 -5.34
C MET A 63 -7.06 -6.82 -6.48
N PHE A 64 -6.46 -6.99 -7.66
CA PHE A 64 -6.53 -5.99 -8.72
C PHE A 64 -6.79 -6.61 -10.10
N GLU A 65 -7.78 -6.06 -10.79
CA GLU A 65 -8.06 -6.34 -12.20
C GLU A 65 -8.02 -5.02 -13.00
N PRO A 66 -7.37 -4.98 -14.18
CA PRO A 66 -6.64 -6.07 -14.82
C PRO A 66 -5.28 -6.37 -14.17
N HIS A 67 -4.87 -7.64 -14.21
CA HIS A 67 -3.57 -8.12 -13.71
C HIS A 67 -2.34 -7.49 -14.40
N ASP A 68 -2.48 -7.03 -15.65
CA ASP A 68 -1.40 -6.32 -16.37
C ASP A 68 -1.44 -4.82 -16.11
N TRP A 69 -0.82 -4.40 -15.02
CA TRP A 69 -0.86 -3.01 -14.56
C TRP A 69 -0.17 -2.04 -15.53
N LEU A 70 0.78 -2.53 -16.32
CA LEU A 70 1.49 -1.71 -17.32
C LEU A 70 0.60 -1.33 -18.51
N THR A 71 -0.55 -2.00 -18.69
CA THR A 71 -1.55 -1.58 -19.69
C THR A 71 -2.42 -0.43 -19.19
N VAL A 72 -2.56 -0.28 -17.87
CA VAL A 72 -3.40 0.73 -17.23
C VAL A 72 -2.58 1.96 -16.85
N ILE A 73 -1.35 1.76 -16.38
CA ILE A 73 -0.40 2.84 -16.07
C ILE A 73 0.19 3.35 -17.39
N ALA A 74 -0.41 4.41 -17.91
CA ALA A 74 -0.02 5.01 -19.19
C ALA A 74 1.29 5.79 -19.09
N ASP A 75 2.42 5.09 -19.06
CA ASP A 75 3.77 5.66 -19.16
C ASP A 75 4.34 5.40 -20.57
N LYS A 76 4.58 6.46 -21.33
CA LYS A 76 5.18 6.39 -22.67
C LYS A 76 6.63 6.85 -22.72
N GLU A 77 7.11 7.42 -21.62
CA GLU A 77 8.40 8.10 -21.55
C GLU A 77 9.50 7.14 -21.07
N ARG A 78 9.15 6.21 -20.17
CA ARG A 78 10.09 5.20 -19.65
C ARG A 78 10.29 4.02 -20.59
N SER A 79 11.48 3.42 -20.53
CA SER A 79 11.73 2.12 -21.16
C SER A 79 10.92 1.02 -20.47
N ARG A 80 10.67 -0.10 -21.16
CA ARG A 80 9.91 -1.22 -20.59
C ARG A 80 10.55 -1.79 -19.32
N GLY A 81 11.88 -1.92 -19.29
CA GLY A 81 12.59 -2.39 -18.10
C GLY A 81 12.46 -1.43 -16.92
N ASP A 82 12.48 -0.12 -17.17
CA ASP A 82 12.25 0.88 -16.13
C ASP A 82 10.81 0.84 -15.62
N GLN A 83 9.82 0.66 -16.50
CA GLN A 83 8.41 0.49 -16.11
C GLN A 83 8.21 -0.72 -15.21
N GLU A 84 8.83 -1.85 -15.54
CA GLU A 84 8.77 -3.08 -14.73
C GLU A 84 9.42 -2.86 -13.34
N ALA A 85 10.57 -2.17 -13.29
CA ALA A 85 11.21 -1.82 -12.02
C ALA A 85 10.33 -0.89 -11.16
N HIS A 86 9.69 0.12 -11.75
CA HIS A 86 8.80 1.03 -11.04
C HIS A 86 7.50 0.33 -10.59
N LEU A 87 6.97 -0.59 -11.40
CA LEU A 87 5.83 -1.42 -11.00
C LEU A 87 6.18 -2.28 -9.78
N GLN A 88 7.37 -2.87 -9.76
CA GLN A 88 7.82 -3.65 -8.60
C GLN A 88 7.89 -2.77 -7.35
N LEU A 89 8.48 -1.58 -7.44
CA LEU A 89 8.53 -0.63 -6.31
C LEU A 89 7.14 -0.25 -5.81
N LEU A 90 6.18 -0.03 -6.72
CA LEU A 90 4.79 0.27 -6.39
C LEU A 90 4.14 -0.90 -5.63
N ARG A 91 4.30 -2.13 -6.13
CA ARG A 91 3.79 -3.36 -5.49
C ARG A 91 4.37 -3.56 -4.09
N ASP A 92 5.68 -3.38 -3.94
CA ASP A 92 6.36 -3.47 -2.64
C ASP A 92 5.82 -2.42 -1.67
N TRP A 93 5.58 -1.19 -2.15
CA TRP A 93 5.00 -0.13 -1.34
C TRP A 93 3.59 -0.45 -0.85
N LEU A 94 2.74 -1.03 -1.70
CA LEU A 94 1.38 -1.44 -1.32
C LEU A 94 1.41 -2.51 -0.23
N LEU A 95 2.26 -3.53 -0.38
CA LEU A 95 2.43 -4.58 0.62
C LEU A 95 2.90 -4.00 1.96
N LEU A 96 3.88 -3.10 1.93
CA LEU A 96 4.37 -2.41 3.13
C LEU A 96 3.29 -1.52 3.77
N TYR A 97 2.49 -0.83 2.96
CA TYR A 97 1.37 -0.03 3.45
C TYR A 97 0.35 -0.93 4.18
N TRP A 98 -0.08 -2.03 3.57
CA TRP A 98 -1.03 -2.95 4.20
C TRP A 98 -0.45 -3.61 5.46
N CYS A 99 0.83 -3.99 5.46
CA CYS A 99 1.53 -4.43 6.67
C CYS A 99 1.48 -3.37 7.77
N ARG A 100 1.75 -2.10 7.43
CA ARG A 100 1.72 -0.99 8.39
C ARG A 100 0.31 -0.75 8.96
N THR A 101 -0.73 -0.93 8.14
CA THR A 101 -2.12 -0.82 8.61
C THR A 101 -2.58 -1.99 9.48
N GLY A 102 -1.79 -3.08 9.52
CA GLY A 102 -2.14 -4.33 10.20
C GLY A 102 -3.02 -5.25 9.36
N ALA A 103 -3.41 -4.88 8.14
CA ALA A 103 -4.26 -5.71 7.28
C ALA A 103 -3.63 -7.07 6.94
N ILE A 104 -2.32 -7.12 6.72
CA ILE A 104 -1.58 -8.34 6.42
C ILE A 104 -0.26 -8.38 7.18
N SER A 105 0.38 -9.54 7.19
CA SER A 105 1.80 -9.70 7.54
C SER A 105 2.43 -10.70 6.59
N PHE A 106 3.73 -10.62 6.33
CA PHE A 106 4.43 -11.61 5.51
C PHE A 106 5.63 -12.18 6.23
N THR A 107 5.92 -13.46 5.98
CA THR A 107 7.11 -14.13 6.51
C THR A 107 8.21 -14.10 5.46
N ALA A 108 9.31 -13.41 5.76
CA ALA A 108 10.49 -13.40 4.88
C ALA A 108 11.19 -14.78 4.86
N GLY A 109 11.50 -15.27 3.66
CA GLY A 109 12.12 -16.57 3.42
C GLY A 109 12.00 -17.02 1.96
N ALA A 110 12.36 -18.27 1.66
CA ALA A 110 12.12 -18.82 0.33
C ALA A 110 10.60 -18.99 0.12
N GLY A 111 10.02 -18.14 -0.72
CA GLY A 111 8.58 -18.10 -0.98
C GLY A 111 7.85 -17.29 0.08
N GLU A 112 8.03 -15.96 0.07
CA GLU A 112 7.32 -15.03 0.95
C GLU A 112 5.84 -15.38 0.99
N VAL A 113 5.32 -15.70 2.18
CA VAL A 113 3.93 -16.09 2.37
C VAL A 113 3.20 -14.97 3.12
N VAL A 114 2.08 -14.53 2.59
CA VAL A 114 1.22 -13.52 3.22
C VAL A 114 0.19 -14.18 4.13
N ARG A 115 0.01 -13.61 5.31
CA ARG A 115 -0.97 -13.98 6.33
C ARG A 115 -1.96 -12.83 6.51
N PRO A 116 -3.25 -13.13 6.76
CA PRO A 116 -4.17 -12.11 7.23
C PRO A 116 -3.62 -11.53 8.54
N GLY A 117 -3.67 -10.20 8.66
CA GLY A 117 -3.22 -9.50 9.85
C GLY A 117 -4.36 -9.25 10.84
N SER A 118 -4.20 -8.27 11.71
CA SER A 118 -5.30 -7.77 12.55
C SER A 118 -5.73 -6.43 11.98
N LEU A 119 -6.99 -6.31 11.57
CA LEU A 119 -7.65 -5.02 11.31
C LEU A 119 -7.83 -4.25 12.62
N ALA A 120 -6.74 -3.99 13.34
CA ALA A 120 -6.63 -2.84 14.22
C ALA A 120 -6.55 -1.61 13.31
N LEU A 121 -7.62 -1.39 12.52
CA LEU A 121 -7.93 -0.16 11.82
C LEU A 121 -7.56 0.96 12.77
N ALA A 122 -6.72 1.89 12.30
CA ALA A 122 -6.23 3.02 13.05
C ALA A 122 -7.38 3.79 13.71
N GLN A 123 -7.88 3.30 14.84
CA GLN A 123 -8.74 4.07 15.70
C GLN A 123 -7.84 5.20 16.18
N PRO A 124 -8.14 6.47 15.86
CA PRO A 124 -7.52 7.53 16.64
C PRO A 124 -7.83 7.18 18.08
N ALA A 125 -6.80 7.00 18.90
CA ALA A 125 -6.96 6.67 20.31
C ALA A 125 -7.99 7.65 20.86
N SER A 126 -9.22 7.17 21.08
CA SER A 126 -10.25 8.00 21.67
C SER A 126 -9.78 8.18 23.08
N ARG A 127 -9.11 9.31 23.34
CA ARG A 127 -8.81 9.78 24.68
C ARG A 127 -10.19 9.89 25.33
N ARG A 128 -10.58 8.85 26.07
CA ARG A 128 -11.48 9.03 27.20
C ARG A 128 -10.75 10.01 28.11
N VAL A 129 -11.12 11.27 28.00
CA VAL A 129 -10.96 12.20 29.10
C VAL A 129 -11.91 11.64 30.14
N ASP A 130 -11.39 10.85 31.07
CA ASP A 130 -12.10 10.55 32.30
C ASP A 130 -12.44 11.90 32.92
N GLN A 131 -13.72 12.24 32.84
CA GLN A 131 -14.32 13.31 33.59
C GLN A 131 -14.15 12.95 35.06
N VAL A 132 -13.12 13.53 35.69
CA VAL A 132 -12.96 13.45 37.14
C VAL A 132 -14.12 14.21 37.74
N ASP A 133 -15.06 13.45 38.27
CA ASP A 133 -16.10 13.90 39.18
C ASP A 133 -15.40 14.48 40.42
N VAL A 134 -15.31 15.81 40.51
CA VAL A 134 -14.96 16.50 41.75
C VAL A 134 -16.26 17.03 42.34
N GLY A 135 -16.98 16.16 43.03
CA GLY A 135 -17.90 16.60 44.06
C GLY A 135 -17.12 17.01 45.31
N VAL A 136 -17.16 18.31 45.64
CA VAL A 136 -17.36 18.88 47.00
C VAL A 136 -17.98 20.25 46.84
#